data_AF-A0A016TP14-F1
#
_entry.id   AF-A0A016TP14-F1
#
_cell.length_a   1.000
_cell.length_b   1.000
_cell.length_c   1.000
_cell.angle_alpha   90.00
_cell.angle_beta   90.00
_cell.angle_gamma   90.00
#
_symmetry.space_group_name_H-M   'P 1'
#
loop_
_entity.id
_entity.type
_entity.pdbx_description
1 polymer ?
#
loop_
_entity_poly.entity_id
_entity_poly.type
_entity_poly.pdbx_seq_one_letter_code
_entity_poly.pdbx_strand_id
1 'polypeptide(L)'
;MLQEELTETTVEDKLRRLTTFFTSKSFDEIDMSFDLNADINVDRGYFLEMMSGALTFHFGIETDASTLESFQTLGDIAEYINSRQ
;
A
#
# COMPACT_ATOMS: atom_id res chain seq x y z
N MET A 1 -13.25 -11.89 -6.18
CA MET A 1 -11.89 -12.30 -6.58
C MET A 1 -10.77 -11.56 -5.86
N LEU A 2 -10.54 -10.24 -5.99
CA LEU A 2 -9.57 -9.52 -5.12
C LEU A 2 -10.25 -8.81 -3.92
N GLN A 3 -11.48 -8.32 -4.11
CA GLN A 3 -12.24 -7.63 -3.06
C GLN A 3 -12.58 -8.54 -1.86
N GLU A 4 -13.04 -9.77 -2.11
CA GLU A 4 -13.38 -10.73 -1.05
C GLU A 4 -12.14 -11.19 -0.25
N GLU A 5 -10.96 -11.26 -0.89
CA GLU A 5 -9.72 -11.61 -0.21
C GLU A 5 -9.22 -10.49 0.71
N LEU A 6 -9.57 -9.24 0.42
CA LEU A 6 -9.17 -8.11 1.25
C LEU A 6 -10.12 -7.92 2.44
N THR A 7 -11.39 -8.31 2.38
CA THR A 7 -12.34 -8.04 3.46
C THR A 7 -12.03 -8.70 4.80
N GLU A 8 -11.33 -9.84 4.83
CA GLU A 8 -10.99 -10.57 6.07
C GLU A 8 -9.52 -10.48 6.49
N THR A 9 -8.70 -9.65 5.83
CA THR A 9 -7.25 -9.58 6.05
C THR A 9 -6.82 -8.39 6.90
N THR A 10 -5.68 -8.54 7.59
CA THR A 10 -5.04 -7.49 8.40
C THR A 10 -4.60 -6.30 7.53
N VAL A 11 -4.29 -5.15 8.15
CA VAL A 11 -3.73 -3.99 7.44
C VAL A 11 -2.48 -4.38 6.65
N GLU A 12 -1.58 -5.16 7.28
CA GLU A 12 -0.37 -5.68 6.65
C GLU A 12 -0.69 -6.53 5.42
N ASP A 13 -1.53 -7.56 5.55
CA ASP A 13 -1.87 -8.45 4.44
C ASP A 13 -2.50 -7.69 3.27
N LYS A 14 -3.37 -6.73 3.56
CA LYS A 14 -3.98 -5.87 2.54
C LYS A 14 -2.93 -5.04 1.80
N LEU A 15 -2.06 -4.36 2.53
CA LEU A 15 -1.00 -3.54 1.93
C LEU A 15 -0.06 -4.38 1.07
N ARG A 16 0.34 -5.56 1.56
CA ARG A 16 1.19 -6.48 0.80
C ARG A 16 0.52 -6.93 -0.50
N ARG A 17 -0.77 -7.30 -0.45
CA ARG A 17 -1.56 -7.69 -1.64
C ARG A 17 -1.72 -6.55 -2.65
N LEU A 18 -2.00 -5.34 -2.17
CA LEU A 18 -2.09 -4.14 -3.01
C LEU A 18 -0.75 -3.85 -3.70
N THR A 19 0.36 -3.93 -2.95
CA THR A 19 1.70 -3.74 -3.50
C THR A 19 2.05 -4.81 -4.52
N THR A 20 1.76 -6.09 -4.27
CA THR A 20 1.88 -7.16 -5.27
C THR A 20 1.09 -6.84 -6.54
N PHE A 21 -0.14 -6.37 -6.41
CA PHE A 21 -0.98 -6.03 -7.55
C PHE A 21 -0.41 -4.88 -8.39
N PHE A 22 0.10 -3.81 -7.75
CA PHE A 22 0.63 -2.65 -8.47
C PHE A 22 2.05 -2.85 -9.02
N THR A 23 2.86 -3.70 -8.39
CA THR A 23 4.27 -3.92 -8.78
C THR A 23 4.47 -5.22 -9.57
N SER A 24 3.48 -6.10 -9.61
CA SER A 24 3.61 -7.48 -10.11
C SER A 24 4.69 -8.31 -9.40
N LYS A 25 5.20 -7.86 -8.25
CA LYS A 25 6.10 -8.64 -7.38
C LYS A 25 5.31 -9.70 -6.62
N SER A 26 5.96 -10.81 -6.31
CA SER A 26 5.34 -11.89 -5.54
C SER A 26 5.09 -11.46 -4.09
N PHE A 27 4.08 -12.04 -3.45
CA PHE A 27 3.71 -11.70 -2.07
C PHE A 27 4.84 -11.98 -1.06
N ASP A 28 5.70 -12.95 -1.36
CA ASP A 28 6.87 -13.32 -0.53
C ASP A 28 8.01 -12.28 -0.62
N GLU A 29 8.01 -11.41 -1.64
CA GLU A 29 8.96 -10.31 -1.79
C GLU A 29 8.50 -9.01 -1.11
N ILE A 30 7.27 -8.99 -0.58
CA ILE A 30 6.69 -7.81 0.05
C ILE A 30 6.54 -8.05 1.54
N ASP A 31 7.13 -7.18 2.36
CA ASP A 31 6.89 -7.08 3.78
C ASP A 31 6.75 -5.59 4.19
N MET A 32 6.61 -5.31 5.48
CA MET A 32 6.46 -3.92 5.95
C MET A 32 7.74 -3.07 5.84
N SER A 33 8.89 -3.68 5.59
CA SER A 33 10.14 -2.97 5.30
C SER A 33 10.32 -2.62 3.83
N PHE A 34 9.40 -3.05 2.94
CA PHE A 34 9.43 -2.76 1.51
C PHE A 34 9.57 -1.25 1.26
N ASP A 35 10.64 -0.88 0.56
CA ASP A 35 11.08 0.50 0.34
C ASP A 35 10.33 1.13 -0.84
N LEU A 36 9.62 2.23 -0.58
CA LEU A 36 8.81 2.95 -1.56
C LEU A 36 9.62 3.74 -2.60
N ASN A 37 10.95 3.74 -2.49
CA ASN A 37 11.86 4.39 -3.41
C ASN A 37 12.77 3.39 -4.13
N ALA A 38 13.21 2.33 -3.44
CA ALA A 38 14.17 1.36 -3.97
C ALA A 38 13.52 0.07 -4.49
N ASP A 39 12.43 -0.39 -3.88
CA ASP A 39 11.85 -1.69 -4.22
C ASP A 39 10.73 -1.62 -5.27
N ILE A 40 10.26 -0.42 -5.62
CA ILE A 40 9.26 -0.23 -6.67
C ILE A 40 9.91 -0.47 -8.04
N ASN A 41 9.33 -1.38 -8.83
CA ASN A 41 9.75 -1.72 -10.19
C ASN A 41 8.85 -1.10 -11.29
N VAL A 42 7.89 -0.28 -10.88
CA VAL A 42 7.01 0.51 -11.76
C VAL A 42 7.31 2.01 -11.58
N ASP A 43 6.58 2.87 -12.29
CA ASP A 43 6.67 4.31 -12.02
C ASP A 43 6.19 4.60 -10.58
N ARG A 44 7.04 5.29 -9.80
CA ARG A 44 6.74 5.59 -8.39
C ARG A 44 5.53 6.51 -8.26
N GLY A 45 5.38 7.50 -9.13
CA GLY A 45 4.22 8.40 -9.10
C GLY A 45 2.91 7.64 -9.31
N TYR A 46 2.89 6.75 -10.31
CA TYR A 46 1.78 5.85 -10.56
C TYR A 46 1.48 4.95 -9.36
N PHE A 47 2.50 4.33 -8.75
CA PHE A 47 2.30 3.50 -7.57
C PHE A 47 1.64 4.29 -6.43
N LEU A 48 2.14 5.50 -6.12
CA LEU A 48 1.61 6.32 -5.03
C LEU A 48 0.18 6.81 -5.31
N GLU A 49 -0.13 7.18 -6.56
CA GLU A 49 -1.49 7.54 -6.97
C GLU A 49 -2.45 6.37 -6.76
N MET A 50 -2.11 5.19 -7.28
CA MET A 50 -2.93 3.99 -7.12
C MET A 50 -3.08 3.56 -5.66
N MET A 51 -2.00 3.65 -4.88
CA MET A 51 -2.03 3.33 -3.45
C MET A 51 -2.93 4.30 -2.68
N SER A 52 -2.87 5.61 -2.94
CA SER A 52 -3.76 6.59 -2.27
C SER A 52 -5.24 6.31 -2.53
N GLY A 53 -5.60 5.93 -3.77
CA GLY A 53 -6.96 5.51 -4.12
C GLY A 53 -7.37 4.22 -3.40
N ALA A 54 -6.46 3.25 -3.30
CA ALA A 54 -6.68 2.01 -2.58
C ALA A 54 -6.86 2.24 -1.06
N LEU A 55 -6.12 3.18 -0.47
CA LEU A 55 -6.26 3.56 0.94
C LEU A 55 -7.66 4.12 1.22
N THR A 56 -8.14 5.01 0.35
CA THR A 56 -9.50 5.55 0.45
C THR A 56 -10.53 4.42 0.34
N PHE A 57 -10.40 3.55 -0.66
CA PHE A 57 -11.39 2.51 -0.94
C PHE A 57 -11.43 1.39 0.11
N HIS A 58 -10.27 0.90 0.59
CA HIS A 58 -10.19 -0.28 1.46
C HIS A 58 -10.14 0.05 2.96
N PHE A 59 -9.73 1.27 3.32
CA PHE A 59 -9.55 1.68 4.71
C PHE A 59 -10.37 2.91 5.08
N GLY A 60 -11.04 3.56 4.12
CA GLY A 60 -11.82 4.78 4.37
C GLY A 60 -10.96 6.00 4.67
N ILE A 61 -9.68 5.99 4.27
CA ILE A 61 -8.72 7.05 4.58
C ILE A 61 -8.53 7.94 3.36
N GLU A 62 -9.10 9.14 3.44
CA GLU A 62 -8.88 10.18 2.43
C GLU A 62 -7.43 10.69 2.52
N THR A 63 -6.66 10.46 1.45
CA THR A 63 -5.25 10.86 1.33
C THR A 63 -4.88 11.02 -0.15
N ASP A 64 -3.68 11.51 -0.43
CA ASP A 64 -3.18 11.72 -1.77
C ASP A 64 -1.74 11.21 -1.94
N ALA A 65 -1.29 11.09 -3.19
CA ALA A 65 0.06 10.66 -3.51
C ALA A 65 1.13 11.55 -2.84
N SER A 66 0.90 12.86 -2.71
CA SER A 66 1.86 13.80 -2.11
C SER A 66 2.08 13.55 -0.61
N THR A 67 1.05 13.07 0.09
CA THR A 67 1.17 12.60 1.47
C THR A 67 2.04 11.35 1.52
N LEU A 68 1.78 10.40 0.62
CA LEU A 68 2.54 9.15 0.55
C LEU A 68 4.00 9.35 0.11
N GLU A 69 4.31 10.43 -0.61
CA GLU A 69 5.70 10.74 -1.00
C GLU A 69 6.64 10.95 0.19
N SER A 70 6.09 11.31 1.36
CA SER A 70 6.87 11.48 2.59
C SER A 70 7.25 10.15 3.26
N PHE A 71 6.60 9.06 2.88
CA PHE A 71 6.81 7.73 3.46
C PHE A 71 7.97 7.01 2.79
N GLN A 72 8.70 6.25 3.59
CA GLN A 72 9.85 5.47 3.17
C GLN A 72 9.47 4.01 2.93
N THR A 73 8.55 3.46 3.74
CA THR A 73 8.21 2.04 3.74
C THR A 73 6.71 1.76 3.73
N LEU A 74 6.31 0.52 3.42
CA LEU A 74 4.93 0.07 3.67
C LEU A 74 4.55 0.14 5.16
N GLY A 75 5.51 -0.01 6.07
CA GLY A 75 5.31 0.17 7.51
C GLY A 75 4.82 1.57 7.85
N ASP A 76 5.38 2.61 7.24
CA ASP A 76 4.94 4.00 7.43
C ASP A 76 3.48 4.18 6.99
N ILE A 77 3.08 3.54 5.89
CA ILE A 77 1.69 3.53 5.43
C ILE A 77 0.79 2.79 6.44
N ALA A 78 1.24 1.67 6.99
CA ALA A 78 0.48 0.93 8.00
C ALA A 78 0.27 1.75 9.28
N GLU A 79 1.31 2.46 9.75
CA GLU A 79 1.22 3.38 10.89
C GLU A 79 0.26 4.54 10.59
N TYR A 80 0.35 5.11 9.39
CA TYR A 80 -0.57 6.15 8.94
C TYR A 80 -2.03 5.69 8.95
N ILE A 81 -2.30 4.46 8.53
CA ILE A 81 -3.63 3.84 8.58
C ILE A 81 -4.09 3.69 10.04
N ASN A 82 -3.28 3.05 10.87
CA ASN A 82 -3.63 2.74 12.26
C ASN A 82 -3.87 4.00 13.10
N SER A 83 -3.19 5.11 12.79
CA SER A 83 -3.41 6.39 13.48
C SER A 83 -4.75 7.09 13.16
N ARG A 84 -5.51 6.58 12.18
CA ARG A 84 -6.78 7.16 11.70
C ARG A 84 -7.99 6.25 11.88
N GLN A 85 -7.80 5.10 12.53
CA GLN A 85 -8.87 4.16 12.87
C GLN A 85 -9.43 4.40 14.27
#